data_AF-A0A4S4KVL7-F1
#
_entry.id   AF-A0A4S4KVL7-F1
#
_cell.length_a   1.000
_cell.length_b   1.000
_cell.length_c   1.000
_cell.angle_alpha   90.00
_cell.angle_beta   90.00
_cell.angle_gamma   90.00
#
_symmetry.space_group_name_H-M   'P 1'
#
loop_
_entity.id
_entity.type
_entity.pdbx_description
1 polymer ?
#
loop_
_entity_poly.entity_id
_entity_poly.type
_entity_poly.pdbx_seq_one_letter_code
_entity_poly.pdbx_strand_id
1 'polypeptide(L)'
;MIRRQARERRQYIYAKSLEAQERQTYERKQQIKDALASGKSLPTELRKNAKDLGRDLAFDDAQTVKELADACRSNEVTDLIILHEHRGKPDAMIVSHFPHGPTLYFTLHNVALRHDLDSYKNTTVSEQYPHLIFDNFSSKLGERIQDALKYLFPVPKEDSKRVMTFSNEDDFISFRHHVFVKIPPKQIQLAEVGPRFEMKPYEIRQGTIEQTEAEREWVLAHYSRTAKKRSVLSGPPPRPGASTTHQEDSREPAKKRSRR
;
A
#
# COMPACT_ATOMS: atom_id res chain seq x y z
N MET A 1 17.51 -45.62 0.45
CA MET A 1 16.20 -45.34 -0.19
C MET A 1 15.00 -45.65 0.73
N ILE A 2 14.89 -46.85 1.30
CA ILE A 2 13.73 -47.31 2.12
C ILE A 2 13.49 -46.46 3.40
N ARG A 3 14.56 -46.04 4.10
CA ARG A 3 14.42 -45.20 5.31
C ARG A 3 13.87 -43.79 5.04
N ARG A 4 14.12 -43.25 3.84
CA ARG A 4 13.61 -41.94 3.41
C ARG A 4 12.10 -42.00 3.18
N GLN A 5 11.63 -43.01 2.45
CA GLN A 5 10.21 -43.26 2.21
C GLN A 5 9.44 -43.51 3.52
N ALA A 6 10.02 -44.24 4.48
CA ALA A 6 9.40 -44.44 5.79
C ALA A 6 9.27 -43.13 6.60
N ARG A 7 10.27 -42.23 6.50
CA ARG A 7 10.24 -40.91 7.14
C ARG A 7 9.21 -39.99 6.48
N GLU A 8 9.20 -39.92 5.16
CA GLU A 8 8.24 -39.13 4.37
C GLU A 8 6.80 -39.60 4.63
N ARG A 9 6.56 -40.91 4.70
CA ARG A 9 5.23 -41.45 5.05
C ARG A 9 4.81 -41.12 6.49
N ARG A 10 5.72 -41.19 7.46
CA ARG A 10 5.43 -40.78 8.85
C ARG A 10 5.13 -39.29 8.96
N GLN A 11 5.89 -38.45 8.26
CA GLN A 11 5.66 -37.01 8.20
C GLN A 11 4.32 -36.69 7.54
N TYR A 12 3.99 -37.36 6.43
CA TYR A 12 2.71 -37.19 5.75
C TYR A 12 1.52 -37.59 6.64
N ILE A 13 1.59 -38.75 7.31
CA ILE A 13 0.53 -39.20 8.22
C ILE A 13 0.37 -38.23 9.40
N TYR A 14 1.48 -37.76 9.97
CA TYR A 14 1.46 -36.79 11.06
C TYR A 14 0.85 -35.46 10.61
N ALA A 15 1.32 -34.89 9.49
CA ALA A 15 0.77 -33.67 8.91
C ALA A 15 -0.74 -33.79 8.63
N LYS A 16 -1.18 -34.93 8.06
CA LYS A 16 -2.61 -35.19 7.80
C LYS A 16 -3.44 -35.31 9.07
N SER A 17 -2.88 -35.87 10.15
CA SER A 17 -3.56 -35.89 11.45
C SER A 17 -3.65 -34.52 12.09
N LEU A 18 -2.62 -33.68 11.92
CA LEU A 18 -2.57 -32.32 12.42
C LEU A 18 -3.60 -31.44 11.69
N GLU A 19 -3.64 -31.53 10.37
CA GLU A 19 -4.61 -30.85 9.50
C GLU A 19 -6.06 -31.23 9.86
N ALA A 20 -6.32 -32.51 10.17
CA ALA A 20 -7.65 -32.95 10.60
C ALA A 20 -8.06 -32.36 11.97
N GLN A 21 -7.12 -32.25 12.92
CA GLN A 21 -7.36 -31.60 14.22
C GLN A 21 -7.53 -30.08 14.07
N GLU A 22 -6.71 -29.44 13.24
CA GLU A 22 -6.80 -28.01 12.93
C GLU A 22 -8.13 -27.69 12.26
N ARG A 23 -8.60 -28.51 11.32
CA ARG A 23 -9.90 -28.34 10.66
C ARG A 23 -11.08 -28.40 11.63
N GLN A 24 -11.08 -29.36 12.57
CA GLN A 24 -12.11 -29.42 13.61
C GLN A 24 -12.05 -28.21 14.54
N THR A 25 -10.85 -27.72 14.84
CA THR A 25 -10.64 -26.54 15.66
C THR A 25 -11.13 -25.29 14.93
N TYR A 26 -10.84 -25.18 13.63
CA TYR A 26 -11.29 -24.11 12.74
C TYR A 26 -12.81 -24.06 12.64
N GLU A 27 -13.48 -25.19 12.43
CA GLU A 27 -14.95 -25.26 12.39
C GLU A 27 -15.58 -24.76 13.71
N ARG A 28 -14.99 -25.13 14.85
CA ARG A 28 -15.42 -24.63 16.18
C ARG A 28 -15.19 -23.14 16.35
N LYS A 29 -14.04 -22.61 15.89
CA LYS A 29 -13.73 -21.17 15.92
C LYS A 29 -14.67 -20.39 15.01
N GLN A 30 -14.99 -20.90 13.83
CA GLN A 30 -15.92 -20.29 12.88
C GLN A 30 -17.33 -20.17 13.48
N GLN A 31 -17.81 -21.21 14.17
CA GLN A 31 -19.09 -21.16 14.89
C GLN A 31 -19.11 -20.08 15.98
N ILE A 32 -17.99 -19.84 16.67
CA ILE A 32 -17.86 -18.76 17.66
C ILE A 32 -17.90 -17.40 16.96
N LYS A 33 -17.20 -17.23 15.83
CA LYS A 33 -17.19 -16.01 15.01
C LYS A 33 -18.59 -15.67 14.50
N ASP A 34 -19.32 -16.67 14.01
CA ASP A 34 -20.70 -16.51 13.52
C ASP A 34 -21.69 -16.19 14.67
N ALA A 35 -21.50 -16.78 15.85
CA ALA A 35 -22.30 -16.47 17.03
C ALA A 35 -22.06 -15.03 17.52
N LEU A 36 -20.81 -14.57 17.50
CA LEU A 36 -20.44 -13.19 17.81
C LEU A 36 -21.02 -12.19 16.79
N ALA A 37 -20.94 -12.50 15.50
CA ALA A 37 -21.48 -11.65 14.44
C ALA A 37 -23.02 -11.57 14.47
N SER A 38 -23.70 -12.67 14.80
CA SER A 38 -25.17 -12.76 14.82
C SER A 38 -25.81 -12.41 16.16
N GLY A 39 -25.03 -12.22 17.22
CA GLY A 39 -25.51 -11.91 18.56
C GLY A 39 -26.32 -13.03 19.24
N LYS A 40 -26.31 -14.25 18.69
CA LYS A 40 -27.00 -15.42 19.25
C LYS A 40 -26.22 -16.03 20.40
N SER A 41 -26.92 -16.64 21.35
CA SER A 41 -26.27 -17.33 22.48
C SER A 41 -25.41 -18.50 22.00
N LEU A 42 -24.15 -18.54 22.43
CA LEU A 42 -23.20 -19.61 22.12
C LEU A 42 -23.72 -21.00 22.55
N PRO A 43 -23.50 -22.05 21.73
CA PRO A 43 -23.80 -23.44 22.07
C PRO A 43 -23.12 -23.86 23.37
N THR A 44 -23.81 -24.67 24.18
CA THR A 44 -23.36 -25.08 25.53
C THR A 44 -21.99 -25.78 25.50
N GLU A 45 -21.68 -26.50 24.42
CA GLU A 45 -20.42 -27.23 24.23
C GLU A 45 -19.20 -26.31 24.06
N LEU A 46 -19.40 -25.14 23.45
CA LEU A 46 -18.32 -24.18 23.18
C LEU A 46 -18.13 -23.19 24.35
N ARG A 47 -19.10 -23.05 25.26
CA ARG A 47 -19.04 -22.06 26.36
C ARG A 47 -17.83 -22.23 27.29
N LYS A 48 -17.39 -23.46 27.55
CA LYS A 48 -16.20 -23.70 28.41
C LYS A 48 -14.89 -23.36 27.69
N ASN A 49 -14.81 -23.67 26.40
CA ASN A 49 -13.61 -23.45 25.58
C ASN A 49 -13.55 -22.04 24.95
N ALA A 50 -14.64 -21.26 25.02
CA ALA A 50 -14.77 -19.96 24.38
C ALA A 50 -13.73 -18.93 24.84
N LYS A 51 -13.25 -19.02 26.10
CA LYS A 51 -12.21 -18.10 26.60
C LYS A 51 -10.84 -18.36 25.94
N ASP A 52 -10.48 -19.62 25.76
CA ASP A 52 -9.20 -20.00 25.16
C ASP A 52 -9.27 -19.86 23.64
N LEU A 53 -10.34 -20.38 23.01
CA LEU A 53 -10.61 -20.21 21.58
C LEU A 53 -10.75 -18.73 21.19
N GLY A 54 -11.27 -17.88 22.08
CA GLY A 54 -11.39 -16.43 21.84
C GLY A 54 -10.05 -15.71 21.83
N ARG A 55 -9.06 -16.15 22.62
CA ARG A 55 -7.68 -15.67 22.49
C ARG A 55 -7.06 -16.18 21.20
N ASP A 56 -7.23 -17.45 20.89
CA ASP A 56 -6.69 -18.07 19.67
C ASP A 56 -7.29 -17.45 18.39
N LEU A 57 -8.56 -17.04 18.41
CA LEU A 57 -9.21 -16.33 17.31
C LEU A 57 -8.53 -14.99 17.00
N ALA A 58 -8.03 -14.27 18.03
CA ALA A 58 -7.29 -13.04 17.82
C ALA A 58 -5.91 -13.30 17.18
N PHE A 59 -5.31 -14.47 17.42
CA PHE A 59 -4.07 -14.90 16.77
C PHE A 59 -4.31 -15.41 15.33
N ASP A 60 -5.46 -16.02 15.04
CA ASP A 60 -5.82 -16.48 13.69
C ASP A 60 -5.99 -15.31 12.71
N ASP A 61 -6.57 -14.17 13.12
CA ASP A 61 -6.67 -13.00 12.25
C ASP A 61 -5.26 -12.49 11.82
N ALA A 62 -4.24 -12.61 12.70
CA ALA A 62 -2.85 -12.32 12.32
C ALA A 62 -2.26 -13.38 11.37
N GLN A 63 -2.70 -14.64 11.49
CA GLN A 63 -2.29 -15.73 10.61
C GLN A 63 -2.83 -15.56 9.18
N THR A 64 -4.03 -14.98 9.01
CA THR A 64 -4.59 -14.71 7.68
C THR A 64 -3.74 -13.75 6.84
N VAL A 65 -3.13 -12.74 7.46
CA VAL A 65 -2.27 -11.77 6.74
C VAL A 65 -0.99 -12.44 6.25
N LYS A 66 -0.44 -13.37 7.04
CA LYS A 66 0.73 -14.15 6.67
C LYS A 66 0.45 -15.08 5.50
N GLU A 67 -0.68 -15.79 5.54
CA GLU A 67 -1.12 -16.65 4.42
C GLU A 67 -1.33 -15.85 3.14
N LEU A 68 -1.92 -14.66 3.24
CA LEU A 68 -2.09 -13.75 2.10
C LEU A 68 -0.74 -13.29 1.55
N ALA A 69 0.22 -12.94 2.41
CA ALA A 69 1.57 -12.57 2.01
C ALA A 69 2.32 -13.72 1.33
N ASP A 70 2.17 -14.96 1.82
CA ASP A 70 2.73 -16.16 1.19
C ASP A 70 2.11 -16.46 -0.17
N ALA A 71 0.79 -16.25 -0.30
CA ALA A 71 0.09 -16.37 -1.58
C ALA A 71 0.54 -15.29 -2.58
N CYS A 72 0.71 -14.03 -2.14
CA CYS A 72 1.23 -12.95 -2.98
C CYS A 72 2.64 -13.26 -3.49
N ARG A 73 3.52 -13.78 -2.63
CA ARG A 73 4.89 -14.18 -3.02
C ARG A 73 4.89 -15.34 -4.01
N SER A 74 4.03 -16.33 -3.79
CA SER A 74 3.92 -17.51 -4.66
C SER A 74 3.35 -17.18 -6.04
N ASN A 75 2.53 -16.12 -6.12
CA ASN A 75 1.93 -15.61 -7.35
C ASN A 75 2.72 -14.44 -7.98
N GLU A 76 3.90 -14.11 -7.46
CA GLU A 76 4.77 -13.03 -7.96
C GLU A 76 4.07 -11.66 -8.03
N VAL A 77 3.18 -11.39 -7.07
CA VAL A 77 2.52 -10.08 -6.94
C VAL A 77 3.53 -9.04 -6.47
N THR A 78 3.54 -7.87 -7.11
CA THR A 78 4.48 -6.78 -6.77
C THR A 78 4.06 -6.03 -5.50
N ASP A 79 2.77 -5.75 -5.34
CA ASP A 79 2.27 -4.85 -4.31
C ASP A 79 0.94 -5.35 -3.75
N LEU A 80 0.78 -5.26 -2.42
CA LEU A 80 -0.47 -5.53 -1.73
C LEU A 80 -0.98 -4.24 -1.09
N ILE A 81 -2.24 -3.90 -1.37
CA ILE A 81 -2.91 -2.74 -0.78
C ILE A 81 -4.03 -3.24 0.11
N ILE A 82 -4.00 -2.84 1.39
CA ILE A 82 -5.02 -3.17 2.39
C ILE A 82 -5.73 -1.88 2.79
N LEU A 83 -7.06 -1.91 2.78
CA LEU A 83 -7.90 -0.80 3.21
C LEU A 83 -8.60 -1.16 4.52
N HIS A 84 -8.56 -0.23 5.46
CA HIS A 84 -9.37 -0.29 6.68
C HIS A 84 -10.52 0.70 6.58
N GLU A 85 -11.67 0.29 7.08
CA GLU A 85 -12.86 1.12 7.15
C GLU A 85 -13.39 1.30 8.57
N HIS A 86 -14.04 2.43 8.80
CA HIS A 86 -14.83 2.69 9.98
C HIS A 86 -16.25 3.08 9.57
N ARG A 87 -17.24 2.24 9.91
CA ARG A 87 -18.67 2.46 9.60
C ARG A 87 -18.94 2.75 8.12
N GLY A 88 -18.30 2.00 7.22
CA GLY A 88 -18.46 2.14 5.76
C GLY A 88 -17.69 3.29 5.12
N LYS A 89 -16.85 4.01 5.88
CA LYS A 89 -15.90 5.00 5.34
C LYS A 89 -14.47 4.51 5.48
N PRO A 90 -13.66 4.47 4.41
CA PRO A 90 -12.24 4.14 4.51
C PRO A 90 -11.49 5.15 5.38
N ASP A 91 -10.67 4.66 6.30
CA ASP A 91 -9.92 5.48 7.29
C ASP A 91 -8.41 5.22 7.24
N ALA A 92 -7.97 4.04 6.80
CA ALA A 92 -6.54 3.78 6.62
C ALA A 92 -6.27 2.96 5.36
N MET A 93 -5.10 3.18 4.79
CA MET A 93 -4.57 2.45 3.64
C MET A 93 -3.15 2.01 3.95
N ILE A 94 -2.86 0.75 3.69
CA ILE A 94 -1.53 0.15 3.87
C ILE A 94 -1.07 -0.35 2.51
N VAL A 95 0.14 0.02 2.12
CA VAL A 95 0.76 -0.38 0.86
C VAL A 95 2.03 -1.15 1.19
N SER A 96 2.06 -2.45 0.88
CA SER A 96 3.20 -3.33 1.12
C SER A 96 3.79 -3.78 -0.20
N HIS A 97 5.06 -3.45 -0.43
CA HIS A 97 5.81 -3.89 -1.60
C HIS A 97 6.41 -5.28 -1.36
N PHE A 98 6.20 -6.21 -2.27
CA PHE A 98 6.77 -7.56 -2.27
C PHE A 98 7.96 -7.65 -3.24
N PRO A 99 8.87 -8.63 -3.06
CA PRO A 99 8.87 -9.71 -2.07
C PRO A 99 9.38 -9.33 -0.67
N HIS A 100 10.21 -8.30 -0.56
CA HIS A 100 10.84 -7.83 0.69
C HIS A 100 10.86 -6.29 0.78
N GLY A 101 9.96 -5.62 0.06
CA GLY A 101 9.92 -4.18 -0.01
C GLY A 101 9.37 -3.53 1.26
N PRO A 102 9.35 -2.19 1.32
CA PRO A 102 8.83 -1.48 2.47
C PRO A 102 7.29 -1.56 2.54
N THR A 103 6.76 -1.34 3.74
CA THR A 103 5.34 -1.14 3.97
C THR A 103 5.09 0.30 4.41
N LEU A 104 4.20 0.98 3.70
CA LEU A 104 3.77 2.34 4.00
C LEU A 104 2.38 2.31 4.61
N TYR A 105 2.23 3.06 5.70
CA TYR A 105 0.95 3.19 6.38
C TYR A 105 0.44 4.62 6.26
N PHE A 106 -0.80 4.73 5.77
CA PHE A 106 -1.48 5.98 5.55
C PHE A 106 -2.79 6.02 6.32
N THR A 107 -3.08 7.19 6.90
CA THR A 107 -4.42 7.56 7.34
C THR A 107 -5.12 8.29 6.21
N LEU A 108 -6.38 7.98 5.96
CA LEU A 108 -7.21 8.57 4.92
C LEU A 108 -8.15 9.61 5.55
N HIS A 109 -8.24 10.75 4.90
CA HIS A 109 -9.13 11.85 5.27
C HIS A 109 -9.89 12.32 4.04
N ASN A 110 -11.06 12.93 4.27
CA ASN A 110 -11.86 13.56 3.22
C ASN A 110 -12.14 12.62 2.03
N VAL A 111 -12.41 11.35 2.32
CA VAL A 111 -12.68 10.33 1.30
C VAL A 111 -14.06 10.57 0.68
N ALA A 112 -14.08 10.91 -0.60
CA ALA A 112 -15.26 10.90 -1.46
C ALA A 112 -15.16 9.68 -2.39
N LEU A 113 -16.09 8.74 -2.22
CA LEU A 113 -16.15 7.55 -3.03
C LEU A 113 -16.64 7.91 -4.43
N ARG A 114 -16.17 7.18 -5.44
CA ARG A 114 -16.60 7.39 -6.82
C ARG A 114 -18.10 7.18 -6.99
N HIS A 115 -18.72 6.25 -6.25
CA HIS A 115 -20.15 5.97 -6.33
C HIS A 115 -21.03 7.14 -5.85
N ASP A 116 -20.47 8.02 -5.02
CA ASP A 116 -21.17 9.19 -4.49
C ASP A 116 -21.01 10.42 -5.42
N LEU A 117 -20.19 10.32 -6.47
CA LEU A 117 -20.01 11.40 -7.45
C LEU A 117 -21.14 11.39 -8.47
N ASP A 118 -21.68 12.57 -8.77
CA ASP A 118 -22.74 12.76 -9.78
C ASP A 118 -22.35 12.21 -11.17
N SER A 119 -21.06 12.30 -11.50
CA SER A 119 -20.48 11.80 -12.74
C SER A 119 -20.46 10.28 -12.87
N TYR A 120 -20.73 9.52 -11.78
CA TYR A 120 -20.66 8.06 -11.79
C TYR A 120 -21.59 7.43 -12.83
N LYS A 121 -22.81 7.95 -12.97
CA LYS A 121 -23.84 7.39 -13.86
C LYS A 121 -23.52 7.59 -15.34
N ASN A 122 -22.70 8.59 -15.67
CA ASN A 122 -22.53 9.05 -17.05
C ASN A 122 -21.14 8.76 -17.63
N THR A 123 -20.23 8.14 -16.87
CA THR A 123 -18.84 7.98 -17.32
C THR A 123 -18.26 6.67 -16.82
N THR A 124 -17.74 5.84 -17.74
CA THR A 124 -16.89 4.69 -17.41
C THR A 124 -15.44 5.14 -17.22
N VAL A 125 -14.70 4.46 -16.33
CA VAL A 125 -13.29 4.79 -16.09
C VAL A 125 -12.44 4.17 -17.20
N SER A 126 -11.57 4.97 -17.82
CA SER A 126 -10.56 4.45 -18.74
C SER A 126 -9.52 3.62 -17.98
N GLU A 127 -9.26 2.40 -18.45
CA GLU A 127 -8.22 1.50 -17.90
C GLU A 127 -6.84 1.76 -18.50
N GLN A 128 -6.68 2.81 -19.31
CA GLN A 128 -5.38 3.24 -19.81
C GLN A 128 -4.41 3.53 -18.66
N TYR A 129 -3.12 3.30 -18.92
CA TYR A 129 -2.05 3.59 -17.97
C TYR A 129 -1.99 5.11 -17.72
N PRO A 130 -2.13 5.55 -16.45
CA PRO A 130 -2.25 6.96 -16.13
C PRO A 130 -0.88 7.65 -16.14
N HIS A 131 -0.85 8.92 -16.55
CA HIS A 131 0.23 9.81 -16.18
C HIS A 131 0.17 10.13 -14.68
N LEU A 132 1.32 10.12 -14.02
CA LEU A 132 1.42 10.46 -12.61
C LEU A 132 2.04 11.85 -12.45
N ILE A 133 1.44 12.66 -11.58
CA ILE A 133 1.98 13.96 -11.18
C ILE A 133 2.24 13.90 -9.69
N PHE A 134 3.48 14.15 -9.28
CA PHE A 134 3.87 14.31 -7.89
C PHE A 134 4.29 15.76 -7.67
N ASP A 135 3.61 16.45 -6.77
CA ASP A 135 3.85 17.85 -6.49
C ASP A 135 4.26 18.03 -5.02
N ASN A 136 5.30 18.83 -4.80
CA ASN A 136 5.86 19.18 -3.49
C ASN A 136 6.41 18.00 -2.65
N PHE A 137 7.02 16.99 -3.29
CA PHE A 137 7.80 15.92 -2.66
C PHE A 137 9.30 16.20 -2.78
N SER A 138 9.83 17.10 -1.96
CA SER A 138 11.21 17.58 -2.09
C SER A 138 12.16 17.07 -1.00
N SER A 139 11.64 16.46 0.07
CA SER A 139 12.49 15.84 1.09
C SER A 139 12.91 14.43 0.67
N LYS A 140 13.97 13.88 1.27
CA LYS A 140 14.38 12.47 1.05
C LYS A 140 13.28 11.48 1.39
N LEU A 141 12.48 11.77 2.43
CA LEU A 141 11.32 10.96 2.78
C LEU A 141 10.19 11.13 1.75
N GLY A 142 10.00 12.34 1.26
CA GLY A 142 9.07 12.65 0.18
C GLY A 142 9.38 11.87 -1.09
N GLU A 143 10.64 11.90 -1.54
CA GLU A 143 11.12 11.09 -2.68
C GLU A 143 10.89 9.59 -2.45
N ARG A 144 11.15 9.09 -1.24
CA ARG A 144 10.92 7.68 -0.87
C ARG A 144 9.45 7.27 -1.00
N ILE A 145 8.53 8.11 -0.50
CA ILE A 145 7.08 7.87 -0.59
C ILE A 145 6.60 8.02 -2.04
N GLN A 146 7.14 9.00 -2.77
CA GLN A 146 6.87 9.19 -4.19
C GLN A 146 7.28 7.95 -4.99
N ASP A 147 8.47 7.40 -4.76
CA ASP A 147 8.95 6.20 -5.46
C ASP A 147 8.05 5.00 -5.16
N ALA A 148 7.71 4.79 -3.89
CA ALA A 148 6.76 3.76 -3.48
C ALA A 148 5.43 3.88 -4.24
N LEU A 149 4.78 5.06 -4.19
CA LEU A 149 3.51 5.30 -4.88
C LEU A 149 3.62 5.25 -6.41
N LYS A 150 4.76 5.61 -6.98
CA LYS A 150 5.01 5.58 -8.43
C LYS A 150 5.06 4.16 -8.96
N TYR A 151 5.70 3.24 -8.24
CA TYR A 151 5.88 1.86 -8.68
C TYR A 151 4.60 1.01 -8.62
N LEU A 152 3.53 1.51 -7.99
CA LEU A 152 2.19 0.89 -8.07
C LEU A 152 1.59 0.95 -9.47
N PHE A 153 2.10 1.84 -10.34
CA PHE A 153 1.53 2.07 -11.65
C PHE A 153 2.50 1.70 -12.78
N PRO A 154 1.98 1.12 -13.88
CA PRO A 154 2.78 0.87 -15.07
C PRO A 154 3.13 2.16 -15.81
N VAL A 155 4.19 2.10 -16.62
CA VAL A 155 4.66 3.25 -17.41
C VAL A 155 3.61 3.64 -18.46
N PRO A 156 3.12 4.90 -18.46
CA PRO A 156 2.11 5.35 -19.41
C PRO A 156 2.68 5.56 -20.81
N LYS A 157 1.82 5.46 -21.82
CA LYS A 157 2.10 5.93 -23.18
C LYS A 157 1.93 7.44 -23.26
N GLU A 158 2.62 8.08 -24.19
CA GLU A 158 2.57 9.55 -24.38
C GLU A 158 1.19 10.08 -24.80
N ASP A 159 0.34 9.22 -25.38
CA ASP A 159 -1.01 9.54 -25.84
C ASP A 159 -2.09 9.34 -24.77
N SER A 160 -1.71 8.90 -23.56
CA SER A 160 -2.65 8.66 -22.48
C SER A 160 -3.32 9.95 -22.01
N LYS A 161 -4.65 9.92 -21.92
CA LYS A 161 -5.47 11.07 -21.48
C LYS A 161 -5.80 11.04 -20.00
N ARG A 162 -5.39 9.97 -19.31
CA ARG A 162 -5.68 9.73 -17.90
C ARG A 162 -4.53 10.26 -17.05
N VAL A 163 -4.84 11.01 -16.00
CA VAL A 163 -3.85 11.58 -15.10
C VAL A 163 -4.26 11.40 -13.64
N MET A 164 -3.30 10.98 -12.82
CA MET A 164 -3.44 10.90 -11.37
C MET A 164 -2.46 11.88 -10.75
N THR A 165 -2.96 12.68 -9.82
CA THR A 165 -2.20 13.73 -9.17
C THR A 165 -2.10 13.42 -7.68
N PHE A 166 -0.87 13.42 -7.19
CA PHE A 166 -0.50 13.39 -5.79
C PHE A 166 0.13 14.75 -5.48
N SER A 167 -0.62 15.63 -4.84
CA SER A 167 -0.12 16.95 -4.44
C SER A 167 0.01 17.00 -2.93
N ASN A 168 1.19 17.37 -2.44
CA ASN A 168 1.49 17.43 -1.02
C ASN A 168 1.31 18.85 -0.47
N GLU A 169 0.41 19.02 0.49
CA GLU A 169 0.17 20.26 1.23
C GLU A 169 0.15 19.95 2.73
N ASP A 170 1.03 20.57 3.53
CA ASP A 170 1.14 20.35 4.98
C ASP A 170 1.22 18.87 5.45
N ASP A 171 2.00 18.06 4.72
CA ASP A 171 2.15 16.61 4.89
C ASP A 171 0.86 15.80 4.62
N PHE A 172 -0.17 16.42 4.06
CA PHE A 172 -1.34 15.75 3.50
C PHE A 172 -1.16 15.59 1.99
N ILE A 173 -1.14 14.34 1.54
CA ILE A 173 -1.06 14.01 0.13
C ILE A 173 -2.49 13.96 -0.42
N SER A 174 -2.87 14.99 -1.14
CA SER A 174 -4.13 15.05 -1.89
C SER A 174 -4.03 14.17 -3.14
N PHE A 175 -4.85 13.13 -3.19
CA PHE A 175 -5.02 12.32 -4.39
C PHE A 175 -6.22 12.82 -5.20
N ARG A 176 -6.02 13.03 -6.50
CA ARG A 176 -7.08 13.32 -7.46
C ARG A 176 -6.85 12.55 -8.75
N HIS A 177 -7.94 12.11 -9.37
CA HIS A 177 -7.89 11.31 -10.59
C HIS A 177 -8.77 11.93 -11.68
N HIS A 178 -8.11 12.44 -12.72
CA HIS A 178 -8.73 13.18 -13.80
C HIS A 178 -8.48 12.50 -15.16
N VAL A 179 -9.35 12.80 -16.11
CA VAL A 179 -9.12 12.62 -17.53
C VAL A 179 -9.11 13.99 -18.17
N PHE A 180 -8.16 14.24 -19.07
CA PHE A 180 -8.03 15.53 -19.73
C PHE A 180 -8.37 15.44 -21.22
N VAL A 181 -8.94 16.51 -21.75
CA VAL A 181 -9.13 16.71 -23.19
C VAL A 181 -8.44 18.01 -23.59
N LYS A 182 -7.53 17.92 -24.57
CA LYS A 182 -6.88 19.09 -25.16
C LYS A 182 -7.84 19.72 -26.17
N ILE A 183 -8.26 20.95 -25.92
CA ILE A 183 -9.08 21.76 -26.82
C ILE A 183 -8.14 22.78 -27.49
N PRO A 184 -7.91 22.68 -28.82
CA PRO A 184 -7.11 23.67 -29.54
C PRO A 184 -7.66 25.10 -29.34
N PRO A 185 -6.81 26.15 -29.26
CA PRO A 185 -5.38 26.14 -29.54
C PRO A 185 -4.46 25.85 -28.34
N LYS A 186 -4.88 26.04 -27.08
CA LYS A 186 -4.06 25.81 -25.86
C LYS A 186 -4.85 25.51 -24.57
N GLN A 187 -6.13 25.16 -24.65
CA GLN A 187 -6.93 24.92 -23.44
C GLN A 187 -6.97 23.43 -23.10
N ILE A 188 -6.95 23.11 -21.80
CA ILE A 188 -7.07 21.74 -21.29
C ILE A 188 -8.30 21.72 -20.39
N GLN A 189 -9.28 20.91 -20.76
CA GLN A 189 -10.44 20.64 -19.92
C GLN A 189 -10.16 19.37 -19.11
N LEU A 190 -10.35 19.45 -17.79
CA LEU A 190 -10.26 18.30 -16.89
C LEU A 190 -11.66 17.83 -16.53
N ALA A 191 -11.87 16.52 -16.57
CA ALA A 191 -13.03 15.85 -16.04
C ALA A 191 -12.58 14.92 -14.93
N GLU A 192 -13.24 14.99 -13.78
CA GLU A 192 -12.92 14.12 -12.67
C GLU A 192 -13.63 12.78 -12.76
N VAL A 193 -12.88 11.72 -12.49
CA VAL A 193 -13.34 10.34 -12.71
C VAL A 193 -13.11 9.47 -11.48
N GLY A 194 -12.06 9.66 -10.69
CA GLY A 194 -11.80 8.78 -9.54
C GLY A 194 -12.34 9.28 -8.20
N PRO A 195 -12.11 8.50 -7.13
CA PRO A 195 -12.34 8.98 -5.78
C PRO A 195 -11.41 10.14 -5.43
N ARG A 196 -11.85 10.97 -4.48
CA ARG A 196 -11.02 12.00 -3.85
C ARG A 196 -10.67 11.53 -2.46
N PHE A 197 -9.42 11.71 -2.07
CA PHE A 197 -9.04 11.58 -0.68
C PHE A 197 -7.76 12.35 -0.43
N GLU A 198 -7.55 12.67 0.83
CA GLU A 198 -6.27 13.10 1.37
C GLU A 198 -5.71 11.94 2.17
N MET A 199 -4.42 11.68 2.02
CA MET A 199 -3.76 10.65 2.81
C MET A 199 -2.56 11.23 3.53
N LYS A 200 -2.39 10.83 4.79
CA LYS A 200 -1.27 11.25 5.61
C LYS A 200 -0.46 10.04 6.03
N PRO A 201 0.81 9.92 5.59
CA PRO A 201 1.68 8.85 6.02
C PRO A 201 1.98 9.00 7.51
N TYR A 202 1.92 7.90 8.26
CA TYR A 202 2.26 7.90 9.68
C TYR A 202 3.37 6.93 10.06
N GLU A 203 3.64 5.92 9.22
CA GLU A 203 4.69 4.93 9.49
C GLU A 203 5.22 4.33 8.17
N ILE A 204 6.54 4.13 8.11
CA ILE A 204 7.22 3.36 7.05
C ILE A 204 8.06 2.29 7.72
N ARG A 205 7.88 1.03 7.29
CA ARG A 205 8.67 -0.12 7.74
C ARG A 205 9.46 -0.72 6.60
N GLN A 206 10.67 -1.19 6.89
CA GLN A 206 11.54 -1.89 5.94
C GLN A 206 11.25 -3.40 5.96
N GLY A 207 10.02 -3.76 5.66
CA GLY A 207 9.58 -5.15 5.59
C GLY A 207 8.14 -5.23 5.10
N THR A 208 7.71 -6.44 4.74
CA THR A 208 6.34 -6.72 4.30
C THR A 208 5.37 -6.67 5.47
N ILE A 209 4.07 -6.59 5.19
CA ILE A 209 3.00 -6.50 6.19
C ILE A 209 3.01 -7.62 7.25
N GLU A 210 3.47 -8.82 6.90
CA GLU A 210 3.64 -9.96 7.83
C GLU A 210 4.67 -9.65 8.94
N GLN A 211 5.72 -8.90 8.61
CA GLN A 211 6.87 -8.72 9.48
C GLN A 211 6.63 -7.57 10.46
N THR A 212 5.91 -7.86 11.55
CA THR A 212 5.58 -6.88 12.59
C THR A 212 6.81 -6.30 13.30
N GLU A 213 7.91 -7.07 13.35
CA GLU A 213 9.18 -6.71 14.00
C GLU A 213 10.17 -6.01 13.05
N ALA A 214 9.78 -5.76 11.80
CA ALA A 214 10.64 -5.08 10.82
C ALA A 214 11.04 -3.67 11.31
N GLU A 215 12.23 -3.25 10.90
CA GLU A 215 12.78 -1.95 11.26
C GLU A 215 11.87 -0.81 10.77
N ARG A 216 11.58 0.15 11.65
CA ARG A 216 10.79 1.33 11.32
C ARG A 216 11.73 2.39 10.76
N GLU A 217 11.71 2.58 9.44
CA GLU A 217 12.47 3.63 8.76
C GLU A 217 12.02 5.02 9.24
N TRP A 218 10.71 5.20 9.40
CA TRP A 218 10.15 6.47 9.83
C TRP A 218 8.81 6.29 10.54
N VAL A 219 8.55 7.11 11.56
CA VAL A 219 7.28 7.17 12.29
C VAL A 219 6.92 8.63 12.57
N LEU A 220 5.65 8.98 12.39
CA LEU A 220 5.11 10.30 12.68
C LEU A 220 5.06 10.55 14.20
N ALA A 221 5.86 11.49 14.67
CA ALA A 221 5.98 11.82 16.10
C ALA A 221 4.94 12.86 16.56
N HIS A 222 3.69 12.41 16.81
CA HIS A 222 2.57 13.27 17.19
C HIS A 222 2.79 14.12 18.46
N TYR A 223 3.44 13.55 19.49
CA TYR A 223 3.54 14.16 20.82
C TYR A 223 4.86 14.91 21.05
N SER A 224 5.60 15.25 19.97
CA SER A 224 6.81 16.05 20.07
C SER A 224 6.49 17.55 20.09
N ARG A 225 7.26 18.34 20.86
CA ARG A 225 7.04 19.79 21.03
C ARG A 225 7.02 20.57 19.71
N THR A 226 7.77 20.10 18.70
CA THR A 226 7.89 20.72 17.38
C THR A 226 7.07 20.02 16.29
N ALA A 227 6.25 19.01 16.64
CA ALA A 227 5.48 18.20 15.68
C ALA A 227 4.69 19.06 14.69
N LYS A 228 3.95 20.06 15.20
CA LYS A 228 3.08 20.93 14.38
C LYS A 228 3.83 21.95 13.51
N LYS A 229 5.15 22.08 13.67
CA LYS A 229 5.97 23.07 12.97
C LYS A 229 6.86 22.45 11.90
N ARG A 230 6.93 21.12 11.84
CA ARG A 230 7.78 20.38 10.91
C ARG A 230 6.92 19.92 9.75
N SER A 231 7.33 20.30 8.53
CA SER A 231 6.97 19.56 7.32
C SER A 231 7.99 18.45 7.12
N VAL A 232 7.51 17.24 6.83
CA VAL A 232 8.36 16.06 6.68
C VAL A 232 8.48 15.66 5.22
N LEU A 233 7.44 15.87 4.42
CA LEU A 233 7.39 15.50 3.00
C LEU A 233 7.94 16.59 2.08
N SER A 234 7.78 17.86 2.46
CA SER A 234 8.43 18.97 1.76
C SER A 234 9.74 19.36 2.45
N GLY A 235 10.79 19.52 1.64
CA GLY A 235 12.06 20.09 2.08
C GLY A 235 11.92 21.57 2.44
N PRO A 236 12.89 22.15 3.16
CA PRO A 236 12.93 23.59 3.37
C PRO A 236 12.90 24.31 2.01
N PRO A 237 12.16 25.44 1.87
CA PRO A 237 12.08 26.15 0.61
C PRO A 237 13.50 26.46 0.12
N PRO A 238 13.78 26.32 -1.19
CA PRO A 238 15.09 26.64 -1.73
C PRO A 238 15.43 28.06 -1.32
N ARG A 239 16.60 28.24 -0.70
CA ARG A 239 17.07 29.57 -0.31
C ARG A 239 17.14 30.44 -1.56
N PRO A 240 16.54 31.63 -1.59
CA PRO A 240 16.66 32.52 -2.74
C PRO A 240 18.15 32.85 -2.93
N GLY A 241 18.76 32.35 -4.01
CA GLY A 241 20.17 32.60 -4.36
C GLY A 241 21.02 31.36 -4.70
N ALA A 242 20.52 30.13 -4.59
CA ALA A 242 21.26 28.96 -5.07
C ALA A 242 21.06 28.78 -6.59
N SER A 243 21.91 29.41 -7.39
CA SER A 243 22.01 29.14 -8.83
C SER A 243 22.51 27.70 -9.04
N THR A 244 21.68 26.85 -9.64
CA THR A 244 22.11 25.56 -10.20
C THR A 244 23.06 25.81 -11.37
N THR A 245 24.36 25.69 -11.13
CA THR A 245 25.37 25.61 -12.18
C THR A 245 25.18 24.27 -12.91
N HIS A 246 24.48 24.28 -14.04
CA HIS A 246 24.52 23.18 -14.98
C HIS A 246 25.94 23.14 -15.57
N GLN A 247 26.77 22.19 -15.12
CA GLN A 247 27.94 21.77 -15.89
C GLN A 247 27.44 20.86 -17.01
N GLU A 248 27.38 21.40 -18.23
CA GLU A 248 27.30 20.63 -19.46
C GLU A 248 28.56 19.77 -19.59
N ASP A 249 28.44 18.47 -19.35
CA ASP A 249 29.49 17.48 -19.62
C ASP A 249 29.47 17.15 -21.12
N SER A 250 29.99 18.06 -21.95
CA SER A 250 30.24 17.82 -23.37
C SER A 250 31.54 17.00 -23.53
N ARG A 251 31.41 15.66 -23.54
CA ARG A 251 32.51 14.77 -23.93
C ARG A 251 32.53 14.58 -25.45
N GLU A 252 33.34 15.36 -26.15
CA GLU A 252 33.81 15.01 -27.50
C GLU A 252 34.93 13.94 -27.44
N PRO A 253 35.01 13.00 -28.40
CA PRO A 253 36.06 11.99 -28.42
C PRO A 253 37.36 12.53 -29.06
N ALA A 254 38.48 12.33 -28.37
CA ALA A 254 39.80 12.77 -28.77
C ALA A 254 40.30 12.10 -30.07
N LYS A 255 40.66 12.93 -31.07
CA LYS A 255 41.37 12.52 -32.29
C LYS A 255 42.81 12.10 -31.97
N LYS A 256 43.17 10.84 -32.23
CA LYS A 256 44.56 10.35 -32.26
C LYS A 256 45.35 11.08 -33.35
N ARG A 257 46.36 11.88 -32.96
CA ARG A 257 47.41 12.36 -33.88
C ARG A 257 48.51 11.32 -34.00
N SER A 258 48.69 10.77 -35.19
CA SER A 258 49.87 10.00 -35.60
C SER A 258 51.11 10.90 -35.60
N ARG A 259 52.18 10.49 -34.93
CA ARG A 259 53.51 11.10 -35.07
C ARG A 259 54.27 10.41 -36.21
N ARG A 260 54.76 11.21 -37.15
CA ARG A 260 55.99 10.94 -37.90
C ARG A 260 57.17 11.23 -36.98
#